data_AF-A0A1B9LPF9-F1
#
_entry.id   AF-A0A1B9LPF9-F1
#
_cell.length_a   1.000
_cell.length_b   1.000
_cell.length_c   1.000
_cell.angle_alpha   90.00
_cell.angle_beta   90.00
_cell.angle_gamma   90.00
#
_symmetry.space_group_name_H-M   'P 1'
#
loop_
_entity.id
_entity.type
_entity.pdbx_description
1 polymer ?
#
loop_
_entity_poly.entity_id
_entity_poly.type
_entity_poly.pdbx_seq_one_letter_code
_entity_poly.pdbx_strand_id
1 'polypeptide(L)'
;MKADSQLPASPVDIWNPHKGFLVQSIDPESYNLNFPTTGAHNLYFDLLITGIDVNELTWLPVTHEGITATVTNVVANDRWIPDEDKGKVFPRVKLTGPVAGNQWDNPNPSRITVPKLPQKFELVGKDSDGNEVVRYGFELRQWFVNRGDRRDTAFNQTTWCSSLGYRMPQIKDLTNAVCVDHNPYSSDPSHSKCKNAVTIDAKLSSGNRFYQRRIGAGFFTEWGMIDTFFIPDAGFVGSAYLTSIPCSEEKNGFLAVHMGGGT
;
A
#
# COMPACT_ATOMS: atom_id res chain seq x y z
N MET A 1 -4.84 -16.85 20.18
CA MET A 1 -5.86 -15.97 20.78
C MET A 1 -7.02 -15.84 19.78
N LYS A 2 -8.29 -15.93 20.23
CA LYS A 2 -9.46 -15.88 19.33
C LYS A 2 -9.43 -14.59 18.50
N ALA A 3 -9.11 -14.72 17.21
CA ALA A 3 -9.26 -13.64 16.25
C ALA A 3 -10.75 -13.45 15.98
N ASP A 4 -11.17 -12.20 16.09
CA ASP A 4 -12.53 -11.77 15.85
C ASP A 4 -12.97 -12.21 14.43
N SER A 5 -14.08 -12.90 14.39
CA SER A 5 -14.66 -13.49 13.20
C SER A 5 -15.47 -12.44 12.46
N GLN A 6 -14.94 -11.86 11.37
CA GLN A 6 -15.67 -11.43 10.15
C GLN A 6 -14.81 -10.66 9.12
N LEU A 7 -13.67 -11.20 8.70
CA LEU A 7 -13.08 -10.85 7.39
C LEU A 7 -13.35 -12.02 6.43
N PRO A 8 -14.25 -11.88 5.43
CA PRO A 8 -14.42 -12.92 4.43
C PRO A 8 -13.11 -13.06 3.61
N ALA A 9 -12.67 -14.31 3.49
CA ALA A 9 -11.36 -14.71 2.99
C ALA A 9 -11.01 -14.06 1.65
N SER A 10 -9.86 -13.38 1.58
CA SER A 10 -9.13 -13.23 0.32
C SER A 10 -8.93 -14.61 -0.30
N PRO A 11 -8.83 -14.73 -1.64
CA PRO A 11 -8.49 -16.00 -2.26
C PRO A 11 -7.25 -16.60 -1.57
N VAL A 12 -7.39 -17.83 -1.06
CA VAL A 12 -6.36 -18.51 -0.24
C VAL A 12 -5.03 -18.61 -1.00
N ASP A 13 -5.10 -18.58 -2.33
CA ASP A 13 -3.96 -18.70 -3.25
C ASP A 13 -3.17 -17.38 -3.43
N ILE A 14 -3.67 -16.26 -2.88
CA ILE A 14 -3.02 -14.94 -3.00
C ILE A 14 -2.60 -14.38 -1.63
N TRP A 15 -3.42 -14.59 -0.59
CA TRP A 15 -3.19 -13.99 0.72
C TRP A 15 -3.35 -15.00 1.85
N ASN A 16 -2.30 -15.11 2.65
CA ASN A 16 -2.29 -15.83 3.92
C ASN A 16 -2.48 -14.83 5.09
N PRO A 17 -3.54 -14.95 5.91
CA PRO A 17 -3.78 -14.04 7.03
C PRO A 17 -2.65 -13.98 8.08
N HIS A 18 -1.79 -15.00 8.16
CA HIS A 18 -0.66 -15.06 9.09
C HIS A 18 0.68 -14.69 8.44
N LYS A 19 0.85 -14.96 7.15
CA LYS A 19 2.15 -14.84 6.46
C LYS A 19 2.18 -13.79 5.34
N GLY A 20 1.06 -13.17 5.01
CA GLY A 20 0.96 -12.11 4.01
C GLY A 20 0.70 -12.62 2.59
N PHE A 21 1.12 -11.84 1.58
CA PHE A 21 0.96 -12.21 0.18
C PHE A 21 1.85 -13.39 -0.21
N LEU A 22 1.27 -14.33 -0.95
CA LEU A 22 2.03 -15.44 -1.54
C LEU A 22 2.72 -14.97 -2.81
N VAL A 23 3.94 -15.45 -3.06
CA VAL A 23 4.64 -15.24 -4.33
C VAL A 23 3.83 -15.90 -5.45
N GLN A 24 3.47 -15.11 -6.47
CA GLN A 24 2.66 -15.59 -7.59
C GLN A 24 3.53 -16.13 -8.72
N SER A 25 4.72 -15.55 -8.93
CA SER A 25 5.69 -16.06 -9.91
C SER A 25 7.12 -15.66 -9.57
N ILE A 26 8.09 -16.47 -9.98
CA ILE A 26 9.52 -16.14 -9.97
C ILE A 26 10.06 -15.80 -11.36
N ASP A 27 9.22 -15.94 -12.40
CA ASP A 27 9.55 -15.55 -13.77
C ASP A 27 9.54 -14.02 -13.90
N PRO A 28 10.65 -13.40 -14.34
CA PRO A 28 10.73 -11.95 -14.56
C PRO A 28 9.63 -11.37 -15.47
N GLU A 29 9.08 -12.16 -16.39
CA GLU A 29 7.97 -11.70 -17.24
C GLU A 29 6.64 -11.56 -16.48
N SER A 30 6.53 -12.21 -15.32
CA SER A 30 5.31 -12.26 -14.50
C SER A 30 5.42 -11.54 -13.15
N TYR A 31 6.48 -10.75 -12.92
CA TYR A 31 6.63 -9.94 -11.69
C TYR A 31 5.51 -8.94 -11.46
N ASN A 32 4.77 -8.61 -12.52
CA ASN A 32 3.57 -7.80 -12.49
C ASN A 32 2.40 -8.44 -11.71
N LEU A 33 2.51 -9.73 -11.35
CA LEU A 33 1.55 -10.47 -10.51
C LEU A 33 1.93 -10.47 -9.02
N ASN A 34 3.16 -10.09 -8.68
CA ASN A 34 3.64 -10.11 -7.29
C ASN A 34 3.32 -8.79 -6.59
N PHE A 35 3.11 -8.88 -5.27
CA PHE A 35 3.15 -7.73 -4.39
C PHE A 35 4.60 -7.17 -4.34
N PRO A 36 4.80 -5.86 -4.15
CA PRO A 36 3.82 -4.80 -4.31
C PRO A 36 3.72 -4.30 -5.76
N THR A 37 2.53 -3.85 -6.16
CA THR A 37 2.33 -3.05 -7.40
C THR A 37 2.22 -1.55 -7.13
N THR A 38 2.13 -1.17 -5.87
CA THR A 38 2.05 0.23 -5.41
C THR A 38 3.14 0.50 -4.38
N GLY A 39 3.61 1.74 -4.24
CA GLY A 39 4.65 2.05 -3.25
C GLY A 39 4.62 3.51 -2.79
N ALA A 40 5.34 3.77 -1.71
CA ALA A 40 5.59 5.11 -1.18
C ALA A 40 6.93 5.10 -0.42
N HIS A 41 7.46 6.29 -0.16
CA HIS A 41 8.72 6.43 0.56
C HIS A 41 8.62 5.82 1.97
N ASN A 42 9.64 5.05 2.35
CA ASN A 42 9.77 4.33 3.62
C ASN A 42 8.79 3.18 3.86
N LEU A 43 7.97 2.78 2.88
CA LEU A 43 7.25 1.51 2.99
C LEU A 43 8.20 0.32 2.91
N TYR A 44 7.87 -0.74 3.63
CA TYR A 44 8.66 -1.95 3.65
C TYR A 44 7.82 -3.19 3.88
N PHE A 45 8.37 -4.33 3.49
CA PHE A 45 7.80 -5.65 3.71
C PHE A 45 8.93 -6.66 3.90
N ASP A 46 8.60 -7.78 4.54
CA ASP A 46 9.57 -8.80 4.89
C ASP A 46 9.38 -10.05 4.02
N LEU A 47 10.49 -10.63 3.56
CA LEU A 47 10.49 -11.87 2.79
C LEU A 47 10.54 -13.07 3.74
N LEU A 48 9.53 -13.92 3.69
CA LEU A 48 9.56 -15.22 4.35
C LEU A 48 10.27 -16.24 3.45
N ILE A 49 11.56 -16.47 3.71
CA ILE A 49 12.38 -17.45 2.99
C ILE A 49 12.56 -18.68 3.89
N THR A 50 12.35 -19.87 3.34
CA THR A 50 12.53 -21.14 4.05
C THR A 50 13.62 -21.97 3.37
N GLY A 51 14.29 -22.84 4.14
CA GLY A 51 15.30 -23.76 3.62
C GLY A 51 16.69 -23.16 3.42
N ILE A 52 16.89 -21.87 3.71
CA ILE A 52 18.17 -21.15 3.59
C ILE A 52 18.38 -20.28 4.84
N ASP A 53 19.62 -20.15 5.32
CA ASP A 53 19.95 -19.14 6.33
C ASP A 53 20.05 -17.76 5.68
N VAL A 54 19.07 -16.91 5.97
CA VAL A 54 19.02 -15.54 5.42
C VAL A 54 20.19 -14.66 5.86
N ASN A 55 20.91 -15.03 6.93
CA ASN A 55 22.10 -14.31 7.39
C ASN A 55 23.30 -14.52 6.46
N GLU A 56 23.30 -15.59 5.66
CA GLU A 56 24.35 -15.89 4.69
C GLU A 56 24.12 -15.17 3.35
N LEU A 57 22.96 -14.51 3.19
CA LEU A 57 22.59 -13.84 1.96
C LEU A 57 23.08 -12.39 1.93
N THR A 58 23.71 -12.04 0.82
CA THR A 58 24.06 -10.67 0.46
C THR A 58 23.14 -10.16 -0.65
N TRP A 59 22.78 -8.89 -0.58
CA TRP A 59 21.84 -8.25 -1.49
C TRP A 59 22.39 -6.92 -1.97
N LEU A 60 22.19 -6.61 -3.25
CA LEU A 60 22.48 -5.29 -3.80
C LEU A 60 21.19 -4.48 -3.93
N PRO A 61 21.22 -3.16 -3.66
CA PRO A 61 20.07 -2.31 -3.87
C PRO A 61 19.77 -2.19 -5.37
N VAL A 62 18.49 -2.06 -5.71
CA VAL A 62 18.02 -1.88 -7.09
C VAL A 62 17.33 -0.54 -7.20
N THR A 63 17.77 0.29 -8.16
CA THR A 63 17.27 1.66 -8.34
C THR A 63 16.74 1.89 -9.74
N HIS A 64 15.48 2.32 -9.85
CA HIS A 64 14.84 2.72 -11.10
C HIS A 64 14.04 4.00 -10.88
N GLU A 65 14.17 4.97 -11.79
CA GLU A 65 13.34 6.19 -11.81
C GLU A 65 13.33 6.97 -10.47
N GLY A 66 14.44 6.93 -9.72
CA GLY A 66 14.57 7.57 -8.41
C GLY A 66 13.96 6.81 -7.24
N ILE A 67 13.43 5.59 -7.47
CA ILE A 67 13.00 4.65 -6.43
C ILE A 67 14.09 3.60 -6.23
N THR A 68 14.48 3.35 -4.99
CA THR A 68 15.45 2.32 -4.59
C THR A 68 14.79 1.31 -3.66
N ALA A 69 14.89 0.04 -4.03
CA ALA A 69 14.59 -1.09 -3.15
C ALA A 69 15.89 -1.55 -2.49
N THR A 70 15.94 -1.56 -1.17
CA THR A 70 17.09 -2.03 -0.38
C THR A 70 16.66 -3.21 0.47
N VAL A 71 17.46 -4.27 0.48
CA VAL A 71 17.22 -5.44 1.34
C VAL A 71 18.17 -5.41 2.51
N THR A 72 17.63 -5.51 3.72
CA THR A 72 18.41 -5.59 4.96
C THR A 72 17.83 -6.65 5.86
N ASN A 73 18.67 -7.47 6.48
CA ASN A 73 18.23 -8.40 7.51
C ASN A 73 17.85 -7.65 8.77
N VAL A 74 16.63 -7.87 9.26
CA VAL A 74 16.11 -7.25 10.49
C VAL A 74 15.51 -8.31 11.41
N VAL A 75 15.59 -8.06 12.70
CA VAL A 75 14.86 -8.87 13.69
C VAL A 75 13.40 -8.44 13.68
N ALA A 76 12.52 -9.31 13.20
CA ALA A 76 11.09 -9.02 13.13
C ALA A 76 10.48 -8.93 14.53
N ASN A 77 10.10 -7.72 14.89
CA ASN A 77 9.39 -7.41 16.13
C ASN A 77 8.20 -6.47 15.89
N ASP A 78 7.91 -6.18 14.62
CA ASP A 78 6.79 -5.35 14.25
C ASP A 78 5.46 -5.96 14.69
N ARG A 79 4.46 -5.10 14.92
CA ARG A 79 3.22 -5.51 15.58
C ARG A 79 2.38 -6.50 14.77
N TRP A 80 2.52 -6.52 13.44
CA TRP A 80 1.83 -7.46 12.56
C TRP A 80 2.55 -8.81 12.44
N ILE A 81 3.75 -8.95 13.01
CA ILE A 81 4.50 -10.21 12.99
C ILE A 81 3.83 -11.17 13.98
N PRO A 82 3.46 -12.40 13.56
CA PRO A 82 2.92 -13.42 14.46
C PRO A 82 3.88 -13.70 15.62
N ASP A 83 3.36 -14.01 16.81
CA ASP A 83 4.20 -14.26 17.99
C ASP A 83 5.21 -15.41 17.78
N GLU A 84 4.86 -16.40 16.96
CA GLU A 84 5.74 -17.51 16.57
C GLU A 84 6.94 -17.10 15.70
N ASP A 85 6.88 -15.91 15.08
CA ASP A 85 7.91 -15.35 14.21
C ASP A 85 8.65 -14.17 14.84
N LYS A 86 8.18 -13.65 15.98
CA LYS A 86 8.86 -12.56 16.68
C LYS A 86 10.26 -12.98 17.12
N GLY A 87 11.23 -12.09 16.93
CA GLY A 87 12.63 -12.35 17.24
C GLY A 87 13.39 -13.13 16.14
N LYS A 88 12.72 -13.60 15.08
CA LYS A 88 13.39 -14.18 13.91
C LYS A 88 13.96 -13.08 13.02
N VAL A 89 14.98 -13.44 12.24
CA VAL A 89 15.58 -12.56 11.25
C VAL A 89 14.89 -12.77 9.91
N PHE A 90 14.45 -11.68 9.28
CA PHE A 90 13.91 -11.70 7.91
C PHE A 90 14.60 -10.64 7.04
N PRO A 91 14.80 -10.92 5.74
CA PRO A 91 15.15 -9.88 4.77
C PRO A 91 13.99 -8.91 4.61
N ARG A 92 14.20 -7.66 5.03
CA ARG A 92 13.27 -6.55 4.84
C ARG A 92 13.61 -5.82 3.56
N VAL A 93 12.63 -5.74 2.66
CA VAL A 93 12.68 -4.87 1.49
C VAL A 93 12.12 -3.52 1.86
N LYS A 94 12.95 -2.48 1.85
CA LYS A 94 12.54 -1.08 2.07
C LYS A 94 12.55 -0.32 0.76
N LEU A 95 11.45 0.36 0.46
CA LEU A 95 11.30 1.26 -0.67
C LEU A 95 11.64 2.69 -0.24
N THR A 96 12.58 3.31 -0.94
CA THR A 96 12.91 4.73 -0.80
C THR A 96 12.75 5.39 -2.16
N GLY A 97 12.26 6.63 -2.19
CA GLY A 97 12.03 7.32 -3.45
C GLY A 97 11.50 8.73 -3.26
N PRO A 98 10.89 9.32 -4.30
CA PRO A 98 10.39 10.70 -4.24
C PRO A 98 9.39 10.89 -3.09
N VAL A 99 9.59 11.97 -2.33
CA VAL A 99 8.77 12.31 -1.16
C VAL A 99 8.71 13.84 -1.03
N ALA A 100 7.61 14.35 -0.48
CA ALA A 100 7.39 15.79 -0.27
C ALA A 100 7.58 16.23 1.19
N GLY A 101 8.31 15.46 1.99
CA GLY A 101 8.39 15.63 3.45
C GLY A 101 8.88 17.00 3.91
N ASN A 102 9.79 17.62 3.15
CA ASN A 102 10.30 18.97 3.42
C ASN A 102 9.34 20.10 2.99
N GLN A 103 8.19 19.76 2.39
CA GLN A 103 7.22 20.72 1.84
C GLN A 103 5.77 20.41 2.26
N TRP A 104 5.55 19.54 3.24
CA TRP A 104 4.21 19.27 3.77
C TRP A 104 3.48 20.54 4.21
N ASP A 105 4.22 21.47 4.82
CA ASP A 105 3.69 22.73 5.35
C ASP A 105 3.60 23.84 4.29
N ASN A 106 4.16 23.62 3.10
CA ASN A 106 4.12 24.60 2.03
C ASN A 106 2.81 24.44 1.23
N PRO A 107 1.92 25.46 1.20
CA PRO A 107 0.70 25.40 0.40
C PRO A 107 0.95 25.40 -1.12
N ASN A 108 2.11 25.89 -1.55
CA ASN A 108 2.54 25.96 -2.95
C ASN A 108 3.87 25.23 -3.11
N PRO A 109 3.88 23.88 -3.02
CA PRO A 109 5.11 23.11 -3.10
C PRO A 109 5.72 23.22 -4.50
N SER A 110 7.03 23.01 -4.57
CA SER A 110 7.72 22.86 -5.86
C SER A 110 7.59 21.42 -6.35
N ARG A 111 7.65 21.24 -7.68
CA ARG A 111 7.62 19.93 -8.30
C ARG A 111 8.72 19.02 -7.71
N ILE A 112 8.36 17.77 -7.43
CA ILE A 112 9.30 16.71 -7.08
C ILE A 112 9.44 15.73 -8.25
N THR A 113 10.41 14.83 -8.18
CA THR A 113 10.58 13.77 -9.18
C THR A 113 9.30 12.93 -9.28
N VAL A 114 8.80 12.74 -10.49
CA VAL A 114 7.67 11.85 -10.80
C VAL A 114 8.24 10.63 -11.54
N PRO A 115 8.31 9.45 -10.90
CA PRO A 115 8.87 8.25 -11.52
C PRO A 115 8.10 7.82 -12.77
N LYS A 116 8.79 7.38 -13.83
CA LYS A 116 8.14 6.77 -15.00
C LYS A 116 7.83 5.29 -14.73
N LEU A 117 6.61 5.01 -14.30
CA LEU A 117 6.12 3.66 -14.02
C LEU A 117 5.31 3.10 -15.21
N PRO A 118 5.27 1.77 -15.43
CA PRO A 118 5.74 0.72 -14.53
C PRO A 118 7.26 0.46 -14.54
N GLN A 119 7.80 -0.05 -13.44
CA GLN A 119 9.20 -0.48 -13.31
C GLN A 119 9.28 -1.84 -12.60
N LYS A 120 10.03 -2.78 -13.18
CA LYS A 120 10.30 -4.09 -12.58
C LYS A 120 11.52 -3.98 -11.65
N PHE A 121 11.41 -4.52 -10.45
CA PHE A 121 12.49 -4.66 -9.48
C PHE A 121 12.77 -6.15 -9.28
N GLU A 122 14.03 -6.55 -9.38
CA GLU A 122 14.47 -7.94 -9.15
C GLU A 122 15.53 -7.96 -8.05
N LEU A 123 15.19 -8.53 -6.91
CA LEU A 123 16.06 -8.68 -5.75
C LEU A 123 16.68 -10.07 -5.80
N VAL A 124 18.02 -10.11 -5.82
CA VAL A 124 18.80 -11.34 -5.88
C VAL A 124 19.61 -11.49 -4.59
N GLY A 125 19.36 -12.56 -3.85
CA GLY A 125 20.12 -12.93 -2.67
C GLY A 125 21.23 -13.90 -3.06
N LYS A 126 22.48 -13.52 -2.76
CA LYS A 126 23.68 -14.28 -3.12
C LYS A 126 24.37 -14.85 -1.88
N ASP A 127 24.92 -16.05 -2.00
CA ASP A 127 25.77 -16.64 -0.96
C ASP A 127 27.15 -15.96 -0.91
N SER A 128 28.03 -16.45 -0.02
CA SER A 128 29.40 -15.95 0.13
C SER A 128 30.29 -16.15 -1.10
N ASP A 129 29.96 -17.13 -1.95
CA ASP A 129 30.68 -17.44 -3.19
C ASP A 129 30.16 -16.59 -4.38
N GLY A 130 29.10 -15.80 -4.15
CA GLY A 130 28.47 -14.94 -5.14
C GLY A 130 27.45 -15.66 -6.04
N ASN A 131 27.07 -16.90 -5.71
CA ASN A 131 26.03 -17.63 -6.44
C ASN A 131 24.64 -17.07 -6.09
N GLU A 132 23.76 -17.00 -7.08
CA GLU A 132 22.37 -16.60 -6.86
C GLU A 132 21.59 -17.76 -6.23
N VAL A 133 21.13 -17.57 -4.99
CA VAL A 133 20.43 -18.61 -4.22
C VAL A 133 18.92 -18.35 -4.17
N VAL A 134 18.53 -17.07 -4.14
CA VAL A 134 17.12 -16.66 -4.09
C VAL A 134 16.88 -15.45 -4.98
N ARG A 135 15.71 -15.42 -5.60
CA ARG A 135 15.22 -14.31 -6.42
C ARG A 135 13.80 -13.96 -6.01
N TYR A 136 13.53 -12.67 -5.90
CA TYR A 136 12.19 -12.15 -5.73
C TYR A 136 12.04 -10.85 -6.53
N GLY A 137 10.98 -10.73 -7.31
CA GLY A 137 10.73 -9.53 -8.07
C GLY A 137 9.28 -9.11 -8.11
N PHE A 138 9.08 -7.82 -8.36
CA PHE A 138 7.78 -7.15 -8.37
C PHE A 138 7.80 -5.99 -9.37
N GLU A 139 6.62 -5.52 -9.78
CA GLU A 139 6.49 -4.38 -10.70
C GLU A 139 5.70 -3.25 -10.05
N LEU A 140 6.37 -2.13 -9.75
CA LEU A 140 5.68 -0.93 -9.27
C LEU A 140 5.00 -0.24 -10.45
N ARG A 141 3.70 0.01 -10.31
CA ARG A 141 2.84 0.70 -11.28
C ARG A 141 2.41 2.08 -10.81
N GLN A 142 2.35 2.29 -9.50
CA GLN A 142 1.95 3.56 -8.89
C GLN A 142 2.84 3.91 -7.69
N TRP A 143 3.26 5.17 -7.62
CA TRP A 143 4.00 5.72 -6.49
C TRP A 143 3.18 6.82 -5.83
N PHE A 144 2.97 6.71 -4.52
CA PHE A 144 2.17 7.62 -3.73
C PHE A 144 3.07 8.54 -2.91
N VAL A 145 2.63 9.79 -2.81
CA VAL A 145 3.19 10.81 -1.91
C VAL A 145 2.07 11.30 -1.01
N ASN A 146 2.40 11.57 0.24
CA ASN A 146 1.46 12.06 1.24
C ASN A 146 1.89 13.44 1.76
N ARG A 147 0.96 14.12 2.45
CA ARG A 147 1.18 15.42 3.07
C ARG A 147 1.30 15.33 4.61
N GLY A 148 1.82 14.22 5.12
CA GLY A 148 1.93 14.03 6.57
C GLY A 148 0.56 14.04 7.27
N ASP A 149 0.49 14.80 8.36
CA ASP A 149 -0.72 15.03 9.16
C ASP A 149 -1.56 16.23 8.69
N ARG A 150 -1.14 16.90 7.61
CA ARG A 150 -1.80 18.12 7.11
C ARG A 150 -3.15 17.81 6.48
N ARG A 151 -4.20 18.15 7.22
CA ARG A 151 -5.58 18.19 6.76
C ARG A 151 -5.88 19.56 6.15
N ASP A 152 -6.57 19.54 5.03
CA ASP A 152 -6.94 20.75 4.29
C ASP A 152 -8.18 20.46 3.43
N THR A 153 -8.74 21.49 2.82
CA THR A 153 -9.82 21.35 1.85
C THR A 153 -9.35 20.53 0.66
N ALA A 154 -10.25 19.79 0.03
CA ALA A 154 -9.90 18.99 -1.14
C ALA A 154 -9.43 19.84 -2.34
N PHE A 155 -9.89 21.08 -2.46
CA PHE A 155 -9.36 22.04 -3.44
C PHE A 155 -7.88 22.32 -3.20
N ASN A 156 -7.50 22.62 -1.95
CA ASN A 156 -6.10 22.87 -1.59
C ASN A 156 -5.25 21.61 -1.73
N GLN A 157 -5.76 20.43 -1.36
CA GLN A 157 -5.03 19.17 -1.55
C GLN A 157 -4.84 18.85 -3.04
N THR A 158 -5.84 19.14 -3.88
CA THR A 158 -5.71 18.98 -5.33
C THR A 158 -4.61 19.89 -5.87
N THR A 159 -4.62 21.16 -5.48
CA THR A 159 -3.60 22.15 -5.86
C THR A 159 -2.20 21.71 -5.40
N TRP A 160 -2.09 21.21 -4.17
CA TRP A 160 -0.84 20.72 -3.60
C TRP A 160 -0.29 19.52 -4.38
N CYS A 161 -1.11 18.50 -4.62
CA CYS A 161 -0.74 17.33 -5.43
C CYS A 161 -0.31 17.73 -6.85
N SER A 162 -1.08 18.60 -7.51
CA SER A 162 -0.75 19.06 -8.88
C SER A 162 0.54 19.87 -8.93
N SER A 163 0.83 20.68 -7.92
CA SER A 163 2.07 21.46 -7.83
C SER A 163 3.31 20.57 -7.70
N LEU A 164 3.17 19.40 -7.06
CA LEU A 164 4.22 18.36 -7.01
C LEU A 164 4.44 17.64 -8.34
N GLY A 165 3.53 17.77 -9.31
CA GLY A 165 3.48 16.96 -10.52
C GLY A 165 2.68 15.66 -10.38
N TYR A 166 1.92 15.51 -9.30
CA TYR A 166 1.06 14.38 -9.00
C TYR A 166 -0.41 14.74 -9.25
N ARG A 167 -1.32 13.79 -9.01
CA ARG A 167 -2.77 14.02 -9.01
C ARG A 167 -3.39 13.47 -7.74
N MET A 168 -4.59 13.95 -7.41
CA MET A 168 -5.41 13.29 -6.40
C MET A 168 -5.67 11.83 -6.79
N PRO A 169 -5.68 10.90 -5.82
CA PRO A 169 -6.02 9.51 -6.08
C PRO A 169 -7.51 9.35 -6.40
N GLN A 170 -7.83 8.39 -7.26
CA GLN A 170 -9.20 7.90 -7.43
C GLN A 170 -9.46 6.77 -6.42
N ILE A 171 -10.72 6.41 -6.16
CA ILE A 171 -11.04 5.32 -5.22
C ILE A 171 -10.31 4.03 -5.60
N LYS A 172 -10.31 3.68 -6.89
CA LYS A 172 -9.65 2.47 -7.42
C LYS A 172 -8.12 2.46 -7.23
N ASP A 173 -7.50 3.63 -7.04
CA ASP A 173 -6.07 3.71 -6.76
C ASP A 173 -5.78 3.33 -5.29
N LEU A 174 -6.79 3.42 -4.41
CA LEU A 174 -6.63 3.22 -2.97
C LEU A 174 -7.23 1.92 -2.46
N THR A 175 -8.37 1.48 -3.01
CA THR A 175 -9.13 0.37 -2.45
C THR A 175 -9.97 -0.37 -3.49
N ASN A 176 -10.22 -1.66 -3.22
CA ASN A 176 -11.22 -2.48 -3.89
C ASN A 176 -12.52 -2.64 -3.10
N ALA A 177 -12.68 -1.94 -1.97
CA ALA A 177 -13.92 -1.93 -1.22
C ALA A 177 -15.04 -1.30 -2.06
N VAL A 178 -16.26 -1.83 -1.92
CA VAL A 178 -17.44 -1.24 -2.52
C VAL A 178 -18.13 -0.38 -1.48
N CYS A 179 -18.46 0.84 -1.86
CA CYS A 179 -19.36 1.60 -1.03
C CYS A 179 -20.80 1.11 -1.21
N VAL A 180 -21.40 0.63 -0.13
CA VAL A 180 -22.76 0.10 -0.11
C VAL A 180 -23.67 1.18 0.45
N ASP A 181 -24.60 1.67 -0.37
CA ASP A 181 -25.64 2.61 0.08
C ASP A 181 -26.52 1.91 1.15
N HIS A 182 -26.48 2.44 2.37
CA HIS A 182 -27.37 2.26 3.54
C HIS A 182 -28.08 0.91 3.81
N ASN A 183 -27.94 0.44 5.06
CA ASN A 183 -28.90 -0.46 5.72
C ASN A 183 -30.21 0.32 6.00
N PRO A 184 -31.41 -0.16 5.60
CA PRO A 184 -32.67 0.53 5.87
C PRO A 184 -33.04 0.70 7.35
N TYR A 185 -32.25 0.15 8.29
CA TYR A 185 -32.50 0.22 9.74
C TYR A 185 -31.59 1.18 10.53
N SER A 186 -30.58 1.81 9.93
CA SER A 186 -29.80 2.84 10.64
C SER A 186 -30.46 4.21 10.50
N SER A 187 -30.61 4.95 11.59
CA SER A 187 -31.15 6.31 11.62
C SER A 187 -30.07 7.39 11.60
N ASP A 188 -28.83 7.03 11.26
CA ASP A 188 -27.69 7.95 11.22
C ASP A 188 -27.57 8.61 9.84
N PRO A 189 -27.89 9.91 9.70
CA PRO A 189 -27.86 10.62 8.43
C PRO A 189 -26.45 10.84 7.86
N SER A 190 -25.38 10.52 8.62
CA SER A 190 -23.99 10.63 8.16
C SER A 190 -23.52 9.45 7.29
N HIS A 191 -24.30 8.36 7.21
CA HIS A 191 -23.86 7.08 6.63
C HIS A 191 -24.40 6.75 5.23
N SER A 192 -25.05 7.69 4.54
CA SER A 192 -25.39 7.53 3.12
C SER A 192 -24.77 8.67 2.34
N LYS A 193 -24.01 8.34 1.30
CA LYS A 193 -24.15 8.87 -0.07
C LYS A 193 -22.90 8.54 -0.88
N CYS A 194 -22.81 7.29 -1.31
CA CYS A 194 -21.84 6.85 -2.30
C CYS A 194 -22.47 6.68 -3.68
N LYS A 195 -23.51 7.46 -3.97
CA LYS A 195 -24.12 7.49 -5.30
C LYS A 195 -23.02 7.81 -6.32
N ASN A 196 -22.66 6.81 -7.13
CA ASN A 196 -21.64 6.82 -8.20
C ASN A 196 -20.18 6.49 -7.80
N ALA A 197 -19.91 6.10 -6.55
CA ALA A 197 -18.56 5.72 -6.09
C ALA A 197 -18.25 4.22 -6.30
N VAL A 198 -18.62 3.68 -7.46
CA VAL A 198 -18.44 2.25 -7.78
C VAL A 198 -17.02 1.99 -8.27
N THR A 199 -16.27 1.13 -7.58
CA THR A 199 -14.98 0.62 -8.08
C THR A 199 -15.21 -0.32 -9.26
N ILE A 200 -14.27 -0.32 -10.21
CA ILE A 200 -14.34 -1.07 -11.48
C ILE A 200 -14.47 -2.59 -11.24
N ASP A 201 -14.03 -3.08 -10.08
CA ASP A 201 -14.09 -4.49 -9.66
C ASP A 201 -15.17 -4.81 -8.63
N ALA A 202 -16.25 -4.01 -8.55
CA ALA A 202 -17.40 -4.32 -7.69
C ALA A 202 -17.99 -5.72 -7.90
N LYS A 203 -17.70 -6.34 -9.06
CA LYS A 203 -18.09 -7.72 -9.40
C LYS A 203 -17.29 -8.79 -8.64
N LEU A 204 -16.11 -8.44 -8.12
CA LEU A 204 -15.18 -9.35 -7.44
C LEU A 204 -15.11 -9.11 -5.93
N SER A 205 -15.45 -7.91 -5.45
CA SER A 205 -15.64 -7.65 -4.02
C SER A 205 -17.01 -8.17 -3.61
N SER A 206 -17.07 -9.00 -2.57
CA SER A 206 -18.30 -9.63 -2.07
C SER A 206 -19.22 -8.62 -1.34
N GLY A 207 -19.65 -7.53 -2.01
CA GLY A 207 -20.55 -6.52 -1.45
C GLY A 207 -20.13 -5.95 -0.09
N ASN A 208 -18.83 -6.00 0.23
CA ASN A 208 -18.34 -5.70 1.56
C ASN A 208 -17.84 -4.25 1.63
N ARG A 209 -18.17 -3.59 2.74
CA ARG A 209 -17.66 -2.27 3.10
C ARG A 209 -16.16 -2.28 3.41
N PHE A 210 -15.54 -3.43 3.64
CA PHE A 210 -14.09 -3.57 3.85
C PHE A 210 -13.36 -4.04 2.58
N TYR A 211 -12.11 -3.62 2.40
CA TYR A 211 -11.28 -4.13 1.31
C TYR A 211 -10.93 -5.59 1.53
N GLN A 212 -10.69 -6.31 0.44
CA GLN A 212 -10.10 -7.65 0.46
C GLN A 212 -8.65 -7.55 0.03
N ARG A 213 -7.72 -8.17 0.77
CA ARG A 213 -6.28 -8.20 0.41
C ARG A 213 -6.10 -8.82 -0.97
N ARG A 214 -5.65 -8.02 -1.93
CA ARG A 214 -5.44 -8.40 -3.33
C ARG A 214 -4.27 -7.62 -3.91
N ILE A 215 -3.55 -8.24 -4.83
CA ILE A 215 -2.44 -7.60 -5.55
C ILE A 215 -3.03 -6.83 -6.75
N GLY A 216 -2.59 -5.60 -6.99
CA GLY A 216 -3.03 -4.77 -8.11
C GLY A 216 -4.39 -4.10 -7.93
N ALA A 217 -4.94 -4.09 -6.71
CA ALA A 217 -6.32 -3.68 -6.44
C ALA A 217 -6.44 -2.44 -5.54
N GLY A 218 -5.38 -1.65 -5.44
CA GLY A 218 -5.33 -0.38 -4.70
C GLY A 218 -4.28 -0.38 -3.59
N PHE A 219 -3.83 0.83 -3.24
CA PHE A 219 -2.74 1.05 -2.30
C PHE A 219 -3.00 0.47 -0.91
N PHE A 220 -4.15 0.77 -0.29
CA PHE A 220 -4.49 0.22 1.03
C PHE A 220 -4.93 -1.25 0.95
N THR A 221 -5.40 -1.70 -0.21
CA THR A 221 -5.68 -3.12 -0.43
C THR A 221 -4.40 -3.96 -0.35
N GLU A 222 -3.30 -3.45 -0.89
CA GLU A 222 -1.98 -4.08 -0.81
C GLU A 222 -1.30 -3.86 0.54
N TRP A 223 -1.14 -2.61 0.97
CA TRP A 223 -0.33 -2.30 2.16
C TRP A 223 -1.10 -2.42 3.47
N GLY A 224 -2.41 -2.17 3.44
CA GLY A 224 -3.28 -2.20 4.62
C GLY A 224 -3.09 -0.98 5.48
N MET A 225 -3.13 -1.17 6.80
CA MET A 225 -2.84 -0.10 7.75
C MET A 225 -1.34 0.18 7.81
N ILE A 226 -0.94 1.35 7.31
CA ILE A 226 0.43 1.87 7.27
C ILE A 226 0.57 3.18 8.07
N ASP A 227 -0.34 3.41 9.01
CA ASP A 227 -0.29 4.61 9.84
C ASP A 227 0.95 4.62 10.76
N THR A 228 1.12 5.70 11.52
CA THR A 228 2.26 5.84 12.45
C THR A 228 2.38 4.74 13.51
N PHE A 229 1.32 3.95 13.76
CA PHE A 229 1.35 2.82 14.67
C PHE A 229 2.00 1.58 14.02
N PHE A 230 1.92 1.44 12.70
CA PHE A 230 2.51 0.34 11.94
C PHE A 230 3.82 0.75 11.25
N ILE A 231 3.85 1.86 10.51
CA ILE A 231 5.04 2.31 9.77
C ILE A 231 5.28 3.81 10.05
N PRO A 232 5.89 4.16 11.21
CA PRO A 232 6.09 5.55 11.64
C PRO A 232 6.74 6.45 10.59
N ASP A 233 7.76 5.93 9.91
CA ASP A 233 8.61 6.71 9.01
C ASP A 233 8.01 6.92 7.61
N ALA A 234 6.85 6.32 7.30
CA ALA A 234 6.19 6.46 6.00
C ALA A 234 5.39 7.77 5.86
N GLY A 235 5.15 8.49 6.97
CA GLY A 235 4.46 9.78 6.97
C GLY A 235 2.94 9.72 6.77
N PHE A 236 2.34 8.52 6.77
CA PHE A 236 0.89 8.37 6.73
C PHE A 236 0.32 8.50 8.15
N VAL A 237 -0.29 9.64 8.48
CA VAL A 237 -0.80 9.91 9.85
C VAL A 237 -2.32 9.78 9.94
N GLY A 238 -3.03 10.06 8.85
CA GLY A 238 -4.49 10.04 8.81
C GLY A 238 -5.07 8.62 8.74
N SER A 239 -6.31 8.47 9.21
CA SER A 239 -7.12 7.26 9.03
C SER A 239 -8.00 7.29 7.78
N ALA A 240 -8.12 8.44 7.11
CA ALA A 240 -8.93 8.68 5.91
C ALA A 240 -8.18 9.57 4.91
N TYR A 241 -8.31 9.28 3.61
CA TYR A 241 -7.56 9.94 2.54
C TYR A 241 -8.50 10.41 1.43
N LEU A 242 -8.44 11.69 1.10
CA LEU A 242 -9.29 12.32 0.09
C LEU A 242 -9.02 11.74 -1.31
N THR A 243 -10.10 11.52 -2.04
CA THR A 243 -10.06 11.13 -3.46
C THR A 243 -10.44 12.31 -4.35
N SER A 244 -10.31 12.13 -5.67
CA SER A 244 -10.75 13.10 -6.65
C SER A 244 -12.27 13.14 -6.88
N ILE A 245 -13.07 12.32 -6.16
CA ILE A 245 -14.52 12.22 -6.38
C ILE A 245 -15.27 13.21 -5.48
N PRO A 246 -16.07 14.14 -6.04
CA PRO A 246 -16.93 15.03 -5.26
C PRO A 246 -18.07 14.27 -4.57
N CYS A 247 -18.43 14.67 -3.36
CA CYS A 247 -19.67 14.26 -2.69
C CYS A 247 -20.85 15.03 -3.30
N SER A 248 -21.88 14.33 -3.73
CA SER A 248 -22.97 14.90 -4.54
C SER A 248 -23.85 15.96 -3.84
N GLU A 249 -23.68 16.17 -2.53
CA GLU A 249 -24.54 17.08 -1.75
C GLU A 249 -23.82 18.27 -1.10
N GLU A 250 -22.50 18.29 -1.07
CA GLU A 250 -21.74 19.44 -0.57
C GLU A 250 -20.91 20.02 -1.70
N LYS A 251 -21.10 21.33 -1.97
CA LYS A 251 -20.37 22.05 -3.02
C LYS A 251 -18.83 21.98 -2.89
N ASN A 252 -18.31 21.49 -1.77
CA ASN A 252 -16.88 21.31 -1.47
C ASN A 252 -16.51 19.93 -0.87
N GLY A 253 -17.45 18.98 -0.78
CA GLY A 253 -17.20 17.66 -0.17
C GLY A 253 -16.51 16.72 -1.16
N PHE A 254 -15.54 15.93 -0.72
CA PHE A 254 -14.91 14.88 -1.52
C PHE A 254 -14.91 13.57 -0.73
N LEU A 255 -15.04 12.45 -1.44
CA LEU A 255 -15.05 11.14 -0.83
C LEU A 255 -13.66 10.82 -0.28
N ALA A 256 -13.61 10.33 0.96
CA ALA A 256 -12.38 9.85 1.59
C ALA A 256 -12.39 8.33 1.70
N VAL A 257 -11.25 7.69 1.45
CA VAL A 257 -11.05 6.25 1.68
C VAL A 257 -10.37 6.04 3.02
N HIS A 258 -10.98 5.23 3.86
CA HIS A 258 -10.40 4.81 5.13
C HIS A 258 -9.33 3.71 4.93
N MET A 259 -8.25 3.79 5.70
CA MET A 259 -7.12 2.87 5.60
C MET A 259 -7.45 1.46 6.14
N GLY A 260 -8.45 1.34 7.01
CA GLY A 260 -8.87 0.09 7.66
C GLY A 260 -10.12 -0.59 7.08
N GLY A 261 -10.79 0.05 6.13
CA GLY A 261 -12.08 -0.34 5.59
C GLY A 261 -12.58 0.73 4.64
N GLY A 262 -13.47 0.41 3.71
CA GLY A 262 -14.04 1.35 2.74
C GLY A 262 -14.76 2.54 3.39
N THR A 263 -15.13 3.46 2.51
CA THR A 263 -15.67 4.80 2.77
C THR A 263 -16.87 4.83 3.70
#